data_AF-A0A8X7SE78-F1
#
_entry.id   AF-A0A8X7SE78-F1
#
_cell.length_a   1.000
_cell.length_b   1.000
_cell.length_c   1.000
_cell.angle_alpha   90.00
_cell.angle_beta   90.00
_cell.angle_gamma   90.00
#
_symmetry.space_group_name_H-M   'P 1'
#
loop_
_entity.id
_entity.type
_entity.pdbx_description
1 polymer ?
#
loop_
_entity_poly.entity_id
_entity_poly.type
_entity_poly.pdbx_seq_one_letter_code
_entity_poly.pdbx_strand_id
1 'polypeptide(L)'
;MTKVCPEIKANRVSEAVAVEPISADVSFASNRFPSYNLGPDDQIIDEPEEEEKGPCVRDVVDKETGDLSDQYKRLSVRDLACK
;
A
#
# COMPACT_ATOMS: atom_id res chain seq x y z
N MET A 1 -3.65 2.42 39.51
CA MET A 1 -3.88 1.99 38.10
C MET A 1 -2.60 2.28 37.34
N THR A 2 -1.70 1.31 37.27
CA THR A 2 -0.36 1.50 36.69
C THR A 2 -0.45 1.35 35.17
N LYS A 3 -0.15 2.42 34.43
CA LYS A 3 -0.09 2.36 32.97
C LYS A 3 1.17 1.58 32.60
N VAL A 4 1.00 0.34 32.15
CA VAL A 4 2.08 -0.45 31.57
C VAL A 4 2.23 0.03 30.13
N CYS A 5 3.17 0.94 29.89
CA CYS A 5 3.61 1.26 28.54
C CYS A 5 4.51 0.13 28.04
N PRO A 6 4.22 -0.52 26.91
CA PRO A 6 5.13 -1.50 26.33
C PRO A 6 6.41 -0.78 25.90
N GLU A 7 7.56 -1.16 26.46
CA GLU A 7 8.87 -0.73 25.96
C GLU A 7 9.13 -1.40 24.62
N ILE A 8 8.79 -0.72 23.53
CA ILE A 8 9.26 -1.08 22.20
C ILE A 8 10.75 -0.72 22.17
N LYS A 9 11.60 -1.73 22.41
CA LYS A 9 13.02 -1.62 22.13
C LYS A 9 13.17 -1.45 20.62
N ALA A 10 13.37 -0.21 20.19
CA ALA A 10 13.79 0.11 18.84
C ALA A 10 15.17 -0.49 18.62
N ASN A 11 15.21 -1.77 18.25
CA ASN A 11 16.38 -2.33 17.63
C ASN A 11 16.54 -1.53 16.33
N ARG A 12 17.59 -0.72 16.24
CA ARG A 12 17.93 -0.03 15.00
C ARG A 12 18.24 -1.12 13.98
N VAL A 13 17.21 -1.50 13.22
CA VAL A 13 17.37 -2.31 12.03
C VAL A 13 18.00 -1.37 11.01
N SER A 14 19.32 -1.39 10.99
CA SER A 14 20.11 -0.95 9.86
C SER A 14 19.56 -1.62 8.61
N GLU A 15 19.11 -0.79 7.68
CA GLU A 15 19.20 -0.93 6.22
C GLU A 15 19.23 -2.39 5.70
N ALA A 16 18.14 -2.78 5.00
CA ALA A 16 17.93 -4.03 4.26
C ALA A 16 17.39 -5.26 5.02
N VAL A 17 16.51 -5.09 6.01
CA VAL A 17 15.48 -6.12 6.24
C VAL A 17 14.36 -5.85 5.25
N ALA A 18 14.27 -6.67 4.21
CA ALA A 18 13.13 -6.73 3.31
C ALA A 18 11.90 -7.13 4.14
N VAL A 19 11.25 -6.15 4.75
CA VAL A 19 9.92 -6.32 5.31
C VAL A 19 9.02 -6.60 4.11
N GLU A 20 8.49 -7.82 4.01
CA GLU A 20 7.51 -8.13 2.99
C GLU A 20 6.36 -7.12 3.11
N PRO A 21 6.02 -6.38 2.04
CA PRO A 21 4.95 -5.41 2.10
C PRO A 21 3.65 -6.13 2.45
N ILE A 22 3.16 -5.86 3.66
CA ILE A 22 1.94 -6.48 4.23
C ILE A 22 0.66 -6.00 3.54
N SER A 23 0.79 -5.05 2.62
CA SER A 23 -0.28 -4.45 1.83
C SER A 23 0.04 -4.54 0.34
N ALA A 24 0.04 -5.75 -0.22
CA ALA A 24 0.29 -5.98 -1.64
C ALA A 24 -0.75 -5.26 -2.55
N ASP A 25 -1.93 -5.00 -2.01
CA ASP A 25 -3.05 -4.40 -2.74
C ASP A 25 -3.03 -2.86 -2.75
N VAL A 26 -2.04 -2.23 -2.09
CA VAL A 26 -1.98 -0.77 -1.96
C VAL A 26 -0.67 -0.25 -2.52
N SER A 27 -0.76 0.64 -3.51
CA SER A 27 0.38 1.27 -4.15
C SER A 27 0.57 2.68 -3.60
N PHE A 28 1.62 2.88 -2.80
CA PHE A 28 2.06 4.19 -2.37
C PHE A 28 3.30 4.62 -3.18
N ALA A 29 3.39 5.91 -3.51
CA ALA A 29 4.58 6.46 -4.17
C ALA A 29 5.84 6.39 -3.30
N SER A 30 5.67 6.38 -1.97
CA SER A 30 6.74 6.32 -0.97
C SER A 30 6.28 5.52 0.25
N ASN A 31 7.19 4.72 0.84
CA ASN A 31 6.96 4.04 2.11
C ASN A 31 7.29 4.93 3.33
N ARG A 32 7.27 6.25 3.15
CA ARG A 32 7.52 7.26 4.18
C ARG A 32 6.48 8.34 4.09
N PHE A 33 6.11 8.89 5.24
CA PHE A 33 5.28 10.08 5.29
C PHE A 33 5.93 11.24 4.53
N PRO A 34 5.12 12.11 3.89
CA PRO A 34 5.63 13.32 3.26
C PRO A 34 6.43 14.17 4.25
N SER A 35 7.51 14.79 3.79
CA SER A 35 8.24 15.78 4.58
C SER A 35 7.53 17.11 4.47
N TYR A 36 7.11 17.66 5.61
CA TYR A 36 6.51 18.98 5.70
C TYR A 36 7.15 19.77 6.86
N ASN A 37 7.18 21.08 6.73
CA ASN A 37 7.63 21.99 7.78
C ASN A 37 6.41 22.57 8.51
N LEU A 38 6.47 22.57 9.85
CA LEU A 38 5.44 23.15 10.71
C LEU A 38 5.84 24.56 11.16
N GLY A 39 4.88 25.48 11.09
CA GLY A 39 4.97 26.84 11.60
C GLY A 39 4.47 26.98 13.03
N PRO A 40 4.35 28.23 13.51
CA PRO A 40 3.61 28.53 14.74
C PRO A 40 2.20 27.94 14.68
N ASP A 41 1.69 27.46 15.82
CA ASP A 41 0.37 26.81 15.92
C ASP A 41 0.20 25.53 15.09
N ASP A 42 1.30 24.80 14.83
CA ASP A 42 1.30 23.52 14.09
C ASP A 42 0.74 23.62 12.66
N GLN A 43 0.81 24.80 12.03
CA GLN A 43 0.36 25.00 10.66
C GLN A 43 1.39 24.47 9.66
N ILE A 44 0.96 23.69 8.65
CA ILE A 44 1.84 23.22 7.57
C ILE A 44 2.21 24.42 6.68
N ILE A 45 3.48 24.80 6.63
CA ILE A 45 3.96 25.95 5.83
C ILE A 45 4.31 25.52 4.41
N ASP A 46 5.03 24.41 4.28
CA ASP A 46 5.44 23.85 3.00
C ASP A 46 4.60 22.60 2.75
N GLU A 47 3.57 22.75 1.92
CA GLU A 47 2.83 21.60 1.41
C GLU A 47 3.78 20.74 0.57
N PRO A 48 3.84 19.42 0.84
CA PRO A 48 4.66 18.54 0.03
C PRO A 48 4.15 18.57 -1.41
N GLU A 49 5.05 18.76 -2.37
CA GLU A 49 4.72 18.51 -3.78
C GLU A 49 4.43 17.01 -3.93
N GLU A 50 3.15 16.65 -3.89
CA GLU A 50 2.71 15.31 -4.21
C GLU A 50 2.84 15.13 -5.73
N GLU A 51 3.97 14.56 -6.17
CA GLU A 51 4.05 14.01 -7.51
C GLU A 51 3.01 12.88 -7.62
N GLU A 52 2.03 13.05 -8.51
CA GLU A 52 1.04 12.04 -8.89
C GLU A 52 1.75 10.87 -9.61
N LYS A 53 2.52 10.09 -8.85
CA LYS A 53 3.31 8.95 -9.32
C LYS A 53 2.56 7.63 -9.23
N GLY A 54 1.31 7.66 -8.76
CA GLY A 54 0.44 6.49 -8.75
C GLY A 54 -0.07 6.14 -10.15
N PRO A 55 -0.37 4.87 -10.43
CA PRO A 55 -1.10 4.51 -11.64
C PRO A 55 -2.47 5.21 -11.63
N CYS A 56 -2.95 5.64 -12.80
CA CYS A 56 -4.24 6.30 -12.84
C CYS A 56 -5.34 5.30 -12.45
N VAL A 57 -6.37 5.79 -11.76
CA VAL A 57 -7.48 4.94 -11.27
C VAL A 57 -8.12 4.15 -12.40
N ARG A 58 -8.22 4.77 -13.58
CA ARG A 58 -8.78 4.13 -14.77
C ARG A 58 -7.98 2.91 -15.22
N ASP A 59 -6.66 3.04 -15.30
CA ASP A 59 -5.78 1.94 -15.72
C ASP A 59 -5.84 0.75 -14.74
N VAL A 60 -5.93 1.05 -13.43
CA VAL A 60 -6.08 0.03 -12.39
C VAL A 60 -7.41 -0.71 -12.56
N VAL A 61 -8.51 0.02 -12.74
CA VAL A 61 -9.84 -0.56 -12.93
C VAL A 61 -9.89 -1.41 -14.20
N ASP A 62 -9.33 -0.94 -15.31
CA ASP A 62 -9.32 -1.66 -16.58
C ASP A 62 -8.54 -2.97 -16.45
N LYS A 63 -7.39 -2.95 -15.76
CA LYS A 63 -6.58 -4.15 -15.49
C LYS A 63 -7.33 -5.16 -14.62
N GLU A 64 -7.84 -4.74 -13.46
CA GLU A 64 -8.56 -5.63 -12.54
C GLU A 64 -9.81 -6.25 -13.19
N THR A 65 -10.53 -5.45 -13.98
CA THR A 65 -11.69 -5.92 -14.74
C THR A 65 -11.29 -6.97 -15.78
N GLY A 66 -10.15 -6.79 -16.46
CA GLY A 66 -9.58 -7.77 -17.38
C GLY A 66 -9.28 -9.09 -16.67
N ASP A 67 -8.56 -9.05 -15.55
CA ASP A 67 -8.18 -10.21 -14.75
C ASP A 67 -9.41 -10.99 -14.25
N LEU A 68 -10.44 -10.27 -13.76
CA LEU A 68 -11.71 -10.87 -13.36
C LEU A 68 -12.45 -11.52 -14.54
N SER A 69 -12.44 -10.87 -15.71
CA SER A 69 -13.07 -11.41 -16.92
C SER A 69 -12.42 -12.72 -17.39
N ASP A 70 -11.10 -12.81 -17.27
CA ASP A 70 -10.36 -14.01 -17.65
C ASP A 70 -10.52 -15.13 -16.64
N GLN A 71 -10.61 -14.79 -15.34
CA GLN A 71 -11.02 -15.75 -14.32
C GLN A 71 -12.42 -16.31 -14.61
N TYR A 72 -13.36 -15.48 -15.03
CA TYR A 72 -14.71 -15.93 -15.36
C TYR A 72 -14.76 -16.89 -16.56
N LYS A 73 -13.89 -16.71 -17.56
CA LYS A 73 -13.80 -17.60 -18.73
C LYS A 73 -13.15 -18.95 -18.43
N ARG A 74 -12.48 -19.09 -17.27
CA ARG A 74 -11.84 -20.37 -16.89
C ARG A 74 -12.92 -21.38 -16.53
N LEU A 75 -13.05 -22.40 -17.38
CA LEU A 75 -13.86 -23.59 -17.08
C LEU A 75 -13.38 -24.26 -15.80
N SER A 76 -14.31 -24.61 -14.92
CA SER A 76 -14.00 -25.37 -13.72
C SER A 76 -13.46 -26.75 -14.11
N VAL A 77 -12.55 -27.30 -13.29
CA VAL A 77 -12.05 -28.68 -13.46
C VAL A 77 -13.21 -29.68 -13.42
N ARG A 78 -14.29 -29.36 -12.68
CA ARG A 78 -15.53 -30.15 -12.64
C ARG A 78 -16.26 -30.15 -13.98
N ASP A 79 -16.39 -28.99 -14.61
CA ASP A 79 -17.06 -28.84 -15.91
C ASP A 79 -16.28 -29.55 -17.03
N LEU A 80 -14.96 -29.64 -16.88
CA LEU A 80 -14.08 -30.33 -17.82
C LEU A 80 -14.23 -31.86 -17.77
N ALA A 81 -14.55 -32.42 -16.60
CA ALA A 81 -14.71 -33.86 -16.40
C ALA A 81 -16.07 -34.40 -16.87
N CYS A 82 -17.03 -33.54 -17.18
CA CYS A 82 -18.38 -33.92 -17.64
C CYS A 82 -18.54 -33.88 -19.18
N LYS A 83 -17.45 -33.77 -19.94
CA LYS A 83 -17.44 -33.74 -21.41
C LYS A 83 -17.18 -35.10 -22.04
#